data_AF-A0A2A2TAG4-F1
#
_entry.id   AF-A0A2A2TAG4-F1
#
_cell.length_a   1.000
_cell.length_b   1.000
_cell.length_c   1.000
_cell.angle_alpha   90.00
_cell.angle_beta   90.00
_cell.angle_gamma   90.00
#
_symmetry.space_group_name_H-M   'P 1'
#
loop_
_entity.id
_entity.type
_entity.pdbx_description
1 polymer ?
#
loop_
_entity_poly.entity_id
_entity_poly.type
_entity_poly.pdbx_seq_one_letter_code
_entity_poly.pdbx_strand_id
1 'polypeptide(L)'
;MSQNENQQYQPDIASGNDLQFPRVSISYWRFHDTSWRVYQLPNGAKLMSDRQMAQLVSQPKKTVREFIELHNLEMMDVRVENGKVIRVYPLSVAAIYLSTLLRDGNLDRHPLSISRGKWHSLIKALCKKEPGRGSMPNPCFFTGDYRVEIANPLRLQLEANI
;
A
#
# COMPACT_ATOMS: atom_id res chain seq x y z
N MET A 1 -5.18 42.60 -35.78
CA MET A 1 -6.13 42.76 -34.66
C MET A 1 -6.86 41.43 -34.54
N SER A 2 -6.31 40.47 -33.79
CA SER A 2 -6.58 40.22 -32.35
C SER A 2 -8.06 39.84 -32.15
N GLN A 3 -8.43 38.70 -31.57
CA GLN A 3 -8.00 38.21 -30.27
C GLN A 3 -8.04 36.67 -30.17
N ASN A 4 -7.01 36.12 -29.51
CA ASN A 4 -6.93 34.74 -29.02
C ASN A 4 -7.74 34.61 -27.72
N GLU A 5 -8.67 33.66 -27.66
CA GLU A 5 -9.35 33.28 -26.42
C GLU A 5 -8.47 32.31 -25.62
N ASN A 6 -7.72 32.87 -24.66
CA ASN A 6 -7.04 32.11 -23.62
C ASN A 6 -8.08 31.56 -22.65
N GLN A 7 -8.45 30.28 -22.80
CA GLN A 7 -9.12 29.54 -21.74
C GLN A 7 -8.13 29.32 -20.60
N GLN A 8 -8.22 30.18 -19.58
CA GLN A 8 -7.60 29.95 -18.27
C GLN A 8 -8.22 28.70 -17.66
N TYR A 9 -7.49 27.59 -17.71
CA TYR A 9 -7.69 26.48 -16.79
C TYR A 9 -7.46 26.99 -15.36
N GLN A 10 -8.54 27.20 -14.61
CA GLN A 10 -8.45 27.26 -13.17
C GLN A 10 -8.30 25.82 -12.67
N PRO A 11 -7.24 25.48 -11.91
CA PRO A 11 -7.23 24.21 -11.21
C PRO A 11 -8.31 24.25 -10.13
N ASP A 12 -9.22 23.27 -10.15
CA ASP A 12 -10.18 23.07 -9.07
C ASP A 12 -9.43 23.02 -7.75
N ILE A 13 -9.60 24.07 -6.94
CA ILE A 13 -9.07 24.12 -5.58
C ILE A 13 -9.83 23.05 -4.81
N ALA A 14 -9.14 21.95 -4.53
CA ALA A 14 -9.61 20.84 -3.72
C ALA A 14 -10.27 21.35 -2.44
N SER A 15 -11.59 21.21 -2.38
CA SER A 15 -12.42 21.46 -1.21
C SER A 15 -11.86 20.72 0.00
N GLY A 16 -11.80 21.40 1.16
CA GLY A 16 -11.12 20.99 2.40
C GLY A 16 -11.53 19.66 3.05
N ASN A 17 -12.36 18.85 2.39
CA ASN A 17 -12.65 17.45 2.76
C ASN A 17 -11.70 16.42 2.10
N ASP A 18 -10.77 16.88 1.26
CA ASP A 18 -9.78 16.01 0.60
C ASP A 18 -8.64 15.52 1.50
N LEU A 19 -8.55 16.03 2.73
CA LEU A 19 -7.48 15.71 3.69
C LEU A 19 -7.79 14.54 4.63
N GLN A 20 -9.04 14.09 4.75
CA GLN A 20 -9.42 13.18 5.84
C GLN A 20 -8.97 11.73 5.63
N PHE A 21 -8.89 11.26 4.38
CA PHE A 21 -8.45 9.90 4.05
C PHE A 21 -7.48 9.92 2.88
N PRO A 22 -6.35 9.21 2.97
CA PRO A 22 -5.38 9.18 1.88
C PRO A 22 -5.99 8.53 0.64
N ARG A 23 -5.75 9.14 -0.52
CA ARG A 23 -6.14 8.59 -1.81
C ARG A 23 -5.20 7.43 -2.17
N VAL A 24 -5.78 6.33 -2.66
CA VAL A 24 -5.03 5.15 -3.11
C VAL A 24 -5.24 4.90 -4.60
N SER A 25 -4.21 4.37 -5.26
CA SER A 25 -4.30 3.84 -6.62
C SER A 25 -4.36 2.31 -6.61
N ILE A 26 -4.84 1.73 -7.70
CA ILE A 26 -4.79 0.29 -7.90
C ILE A 26 -3.38 -0.12 -8.33
N SER A 27 -2.85 -1.16 -7.71
CA SER A 27 -1.53 -1.72 -7.99
C SER A 27 -1.57 -3.24 -7.90
N TYR A 28 -0.41 -3.87 -8.07
CA TYR A 28 -0.24 -5.31 -7.97
C TYR A 28 0.92 -5.65 -7.04
N TRP A 29 0.67 -6.62 -6.16
CA TRP A 29 1.72 -7.30 -5.41
C TRP A 29 2.01 -8.64 -6.11
N ARG A 30 3.29 -8.96 -6.31
CA ARG A 30 3.72 -10.16 -7.04
C ARG A 30 4.62 -11.00 -6.15
N PHE A 31 4.41 -12.31 -6.18
CA PHE A 31 5.27 -13.30 -5.54
C PHE A 31 5.43 -14.48 -6.49
N HIS A 32 6.65 -14.64 -7.02
CA HIS A 32 6.92 -15.53 -8.15
C HIS A 32 5.93 -15.30 -9.30
N ASP A 33 5.25 -16.35 -9.76
CA ASP A 33 4.32 -16.32 -10.89
C ASP A 33 2.90 -15.90 -10.49
N THR A 34 2.66 -15.61 -9.21
CA THR A 34 1.34 -15.20 -8.72
C THR A 34 1.30 -13.69 -8.51
N SER A 35 0.18 -13.08 -8.88
CA SER A 35 -0.08 -11.66 -8.66
C SER A 35 -1.42 -11.44 -7.97
N TRP A 36 -1.46 -10.49 -7.05
CA TRP A 36 -2.65 -10.06 -6.35
C TRP A 36 -2.86 -8.58 -6.58
N ARG A 37 -4.10 -8.20 -6.87
CA ARG A 37 -4.50 -6.80 -6.92
C ARG A 37 -4.43 -6.23 -5.51
N VAL A 38 -3.83 -5.06 -5.36
CA VAL A 38 -3.70 -4.33 -4.08
C VAL A 38 -4.00 -2.86 -4.29
N TYR A 39 -4.21 -2.13 -3.20
CA TYR A 39 -4.19 -0.68 -3.20
C TYR A 39 -2.78 -0.20 -2.85
N GLN A 40 -2.40 0.95 -3.39
CA GLN A 40 -1.11 1.55 -3.13
C GLN A 40 -1.30 2.99 -2.64
N LEU A 41 -0.69 3.31 -1.50
CA LEU A 41 -0.61 4.66 -0.97
C LEU A 41 0.43 5.49 -1.76
N PRO A 42 0.37 6.83 -1.67
CA PRO A 42 1.36 7.71 -2.31
C PRO A 42 2.80 7.44 -1.88
N ASN A 43 3.01 6.95 -0.65
CA ASN A 43 4.32 6.55 -0.13
C ASN A 43 4.82 5.17 -0.64
N GLY A 44 4.05 4.51 -1.52
CA GLY A 44 4.37 3.20 -2.07
C GLY A 44 3.91 2.02 -1.23
N ALA A 45 3.38 2.23 -0.02
CA ALA A 45 2.88 1.14 0.80
C ALA A 45 1.67 0.45 0.15
N LYS A 46 1.67 -0.89 0.17
CA LYS A 46 0.62 -1.71 -0.41
C LYS A 46 -0.33 -2.22 0.65
N LEU A 47 -1.62 -2.16 0.33
CA LEU A 47 -2.73 -2.46 1.22
C LEU A 47 -3.75 -3.38 0.52
N MET A 48 -4.45 -4.20 1.28
CA MET A 48 -5.50 -5.09 0.81
C MET A 48 -6.81 -4.76 1.51
N SER A 49 -7.90 -4.67 0.75
CA SER A 49 -9.27 -4.64 1.30
C SER A 49 -9.71 -6.00 1.82
N ASP A 50 -10.86 -6.02 2.53
CA ASP A 50 -11.58 -7.25 2.92
C ASP A 50 -11.64 -8.31 1.81
N ARG A 51 -11.98 -7.87 0.58
CA ARG A 51 -12.12 -8.78 -0.56
C ARG A 51 -10.79 -9.39 -0.98
N GLN A 52 -9.74 -8.56 -1.07
CA GLN A 52 -8.42 -9.01 -1.49
C GLN A 52 -7.80 -9.94 -0.44
N MET A 53 -7.98 -9.60 0.84
CA MET A 53 -7.56 -10.44 1.96
C MET A 53 -8.28 -11.79 1.93
N ALA A 54 -9.61 -11.80 1.82
CA ALA A 54 -10.42 -13.01 1.70
C ALA A 54 -9.96 -13.93 0.55
N GLN A 55 -9.60 -13.35 -0.59
CA GLN A 55 -9.07 -14.10 -1.73
C GLN A 55 -7.67 -14.69 -1.44
N LEU A 56 -6.79 -13.94 -0.77
CA LEU A 56 -5.45 -14.38 -0.45
C LEU A 56 -5.43 -15.53 0.57
N VAL A 57 -6.28 -15.46 1.60
CA VAL A 57 -6.32 -16.46 2.69
C VAL A 57 -7.36 -17.57 2.45
N SER A 58 -8.14 -17.46 1.36
CA SER A 58 -9.25 -18.35 1.02
C SER A 58 -10.27 -18.53 2.15
N GLN A 59 -10.65 -17.43 2.80
CA GLN A 59 -11.68 -17.39 3.85
C GLN A 59 -12.80 -16.40 3.51
N PRO A 60 -14.02 -16.57 4.05
CA PRO A 60 -15.08 -15.59 3.90
C PRO A 60 -14.67 -14.22 4.45
N LYS A 61 -15.14 -13.14 3.82
CA LYS A 61 -14.84 -11.75 4.26
C LYS A 61 -15.22 -11.48 5.72
N LYS A 62 -16.31 -12.10 6.18
CA LYS A 62 -16.78 -11.97 7.57
C LYS A 62 -15.73 -12.53 8.55
N THR A 63 -15.24 -13.74 8.29
CA THR A 63 -14.20 -14.40 9.08
C THR A 63 -12.89 -13.61 9.09
N VAL A 64 -12.52 -13.02 7.95
CA VAL A 64 -11.35 -12.13 7.86
C VAL A 64 -11.50 -10.93 8.79
N ARG A 65 -12.66 -10.27 8.75
CA ARG A 65 -12.92 -9.09 9.59
C ARG A 65 -12.90 -9.46 11.07
N GLU A 66 -13.59 -10.52 11.45
CA GLU A 66 -13.62 -11.03 12.82
C GLU A 66 -12.21 -11.35 13.31
N PHE A 67 -11.37 -11.98 12.48
CA PHE A 67 -9.98 -12.28 12.82
C PHE A 67 -9.17 -11.01 13.09
N ILE A 68 -9.27 -10.02 12.20
CA ILE A 68 -8.54 -8.75 12.29
C ILE A 68 -8.97 -7.95 13.54
N GLU A 69 -10.28 -7.89 13.81
CA GLU A 69 -10.85 -7.19 14.97
C GLU A 69 -10.48 -7.89 16.27
N LEU A 70 -10.58 -9.23 16.33
CA LEU A 70 -10.23 -10.02 17.52
C LEU A 70 -8.76 -9.85 17.93
N HIS A 71 -7.86 -9.74 16.95
CA HIS A 71 -6.42 -9.59 17.18
C HIS A 71 -5.96 -8.13 17.20
N ASN A 72 -6.89 -7.18 17.11
CA ASN A 72 -6.63 -5.73 17.09
C ASN A 72 -5.53 -5.32 16.09
N LEU A 73 -5.61 -5.88 14.87
CA LEU A 73 -4.59 -5.69 13.84
C LEU A 73 -4.74 -4.33 13.14
N GLU A 74 -3.64 -3.86 12.56
CA GLU A 74 -3.58 -2.56 11.88
C GLU A 74 -4.60 -2.47 10.75
N MET A 75 -5.37 -1.39 10.75
CA MET A 75 -6.37 -1.09 9.73
C MET A 75 -6.37 0.40 9.42
N MET A 76 -6.65 0.72 8.17
CA MET A 76 -6.66 2.09 7.67
C MET A 76 -7.87 2.29 6.76
N ASP A 77 -8.51 3.45 6.88
CA ASP A 77 -9.56 3.86 5.95
C ASP A 77 -8.92 4.72 4.85
N VAL A 78 -9.18 4.37 3.59
CA VAL A 78 -8.58 5.02 2.42
C VAL A 78 -9.66 5.38 1.40
N ARG A 79 -9.40 6.42 0.60
CA ARG A 79 -10.29 6.83 -0.48
C ARG A 79 -9.83 6.23 -1.81
N VAL A 80 -10.68 5.44 -2.44
CA VAL A 80 -10.45 4.90 -3.79
C VAL A 80 -10.88 5.91 -4.86
N GLU A 81 -10.44 5.69 -6.11
CA GLU A 81 -10.64 6.61 -7.24
C GLU A 81 -12.11 7.05 -7.47
N ASN A 82 -13.08 6.18 -7.17
CA ASN A 82 -14.50 6.51 -7.27
C ASN A 82 -15.05 7.34 -6.09
N GLY A 83 -14.17 7.90 -5.25
CA GLY A 83 -14.52 8.72 -4.09
C GLY A 83 -14.98 7.94 -2.85
N LYS A 84 -15.16 6.62 -2.95
CA LYS A 84 -15.62 5.80 -1.82
C LYS A 84 -14.50 5.61 -0.79
N VAL A 85 -14.86 5.66 0.48
CA VAL A 85 -13.97 5.28 1.58
C VAL A 85 -14.12 3.78 1.86
N ILE A 86 -13.00 3.07 1.92
CA ILE A 86 -12.95 1.65 2.22
C ILE A 86 -11.90 1.36 3.28
N ARG A 87 -12.16 0.32 4.08
CA ARG A 87 -11.19 -0.22 5.02
C ARG A 87 -10.20 -1.13 4.29
N VAL A 88 -8.93 -0.93 4.59
CA VAL A 88 -7.82 -1.70 4.03
C VAL A 88 -6.78 -2.04 5.10
N TYR A 89 -5.96 -3.03 4.78
CA TYR A 89 -5.02 -3.66 5.70
C TYR A 89 -3.64 -3.73 5.05
N PRO A 90 -2.56 -3.44 5.78
CA PRO A 90 -1.20 -3.69 5.31
C PRO A 90 -0.97 -5.15 4.93
N LEU A 91 -0.01 -5.41 4.03
CA LEU A 91 0.39 -6.77 3.68
C LEU A 91 0.91 -7.58 4.89
N SER A 92 1.47 -6.92 5.89
CA SER A 92 1.89 -7.56 7.15
C SER A 92 0.71 -8.21 7.89
N VAL A 93 -0.50 -7.63 7.84
CA VAL A 93 -1.71 -8.22 8.43
C VAL A 93 -2.08 -9.53 7.74
N ALA A 94 -1.94 -9.58 6.42
CA ALA A 94 -2.12 -10.82 5.67
C ALA A 94 -1.11 -11.89 6.08
N ALA A 95 0.15 -11.48 6.32
CA ALA A 95 1.20 -12.37 6.78
C ALA A 95 0.87 -12.98 8.15
N ILE A 96 0.37 -12.16 9.09
CA ILE A 96 -0.08 -12.62 10.41
C ILE A 96 -1.19 -13.66 10.24
N TYR A 97 -2.22 -13.36 9.46
CA TYR A 97 -3.34 -14.29 9.31
C TYR A 97 -2.92 -15.62 8.65
N LEU A 98 -2.16 -15.56 7.57
CA LEU A 98 -1.62 -16.76 6.93
C LEU A 98 -0.73 -17.57 7.87
N SER A 99 0.05 -16.91 8.73
CA SER A 99 0.88 -17.61 9.72
C SER A 99 0.04 -18.38 10.75
N THR A 100 -1.10 -17.81 11.17
CA THR A 100 -2.05 -18.50 12.05
C THR A 100 -2.67 -19.70 11.35
N LEU A 101 -3.15 -19.54 10.11
CA LEU A 101 -3.71 -20.65 9.34
C LEU A 101 -2.69 -21.77 9.07
N LEU A 102 -1.42 -21.41 8.88
CA LEU A 102 -0.33 -22.38 8.70
C LEU A 102 -0.04 -23.18 9.96
N ARG A 103 -0.09 -22.53 11.13
CA ARG A 103 0.10 -23.16 12.43
C ARG A 103 -1.05 -24.12 12.75
N ASP A 104 -2.26 -23.72 12.41
CA ASP A 104 -3.48 -24.47 12.72
C ASP A 104 -3.77 -25.59 11.69
N GLY A 105 -2.94 -25.75 10.67
CA GLY A 105 -3.11 -26.78 9.62
C GLY A 105 -4.22 -26.47 8.60
N ASN A 106 -4.78 -25.26 8.61
CA ASN A 106 -5.90 -24.87 7.76
C ASN A 106 -5.48 -24.53 6.32
N LEU A 107 -4.18 -24.35 6.05
CA LEU A 107 -3.67 -24.05 4.70
C LEU A 107 -3.52 -25.27 3.79
N ASP A 108 -3.63 -26.49 4.31
CA ASP A 108 -3.54 -27.71 3.50
C ASP A 108 -4.70 -27.82 2.51
N ARG A 109 -5.84 -27.19 2.83
CA ARG A 109 -7.05 -27.13 1.98
C ARG A 109 -7.07 -25.89 1.07
N HIS A 110 -5.99 -25.09 1.06
CA HIS A 110 -5.98 -23.83 0.32
C HIS A 110 -5.92 -24.08 -1.20
N PRO A 111 -6.68 -23.34 -2.02
CA PRO A 111 -6.74 -23.54 -3.49
C PRO A 111 -5.40 -23.39 -4.24
N LEU A 112 -4.43 -22.69 -3.63
CA LEU A 112 -3.09 -22.53 -4.22
C LEU A 112 -2.26 -23.82 -4.17
N SER A 113 -2.62 -24.79 -3.32
CA SER A 113 -1.96 -26.10 -3.19
C SER A 113 -0.43 -26.04 -3.20
N ILE A 114 0.15 -25.06 -2.49
CA ILE A 114 1.60 -24.89 -2.38
C ILE A 114 2.15 -25.56 -1.12
N SER A 115 3.43 -25.95 -1.17
CA SER A 115 4.10 -26.60 -0.05
C SER A 115 4.23 -25.68 1.18
N ARG A 116 4.34 -26.28 2.37
CA ARG A 116 4.57 -25.56 3.63
C ARG A 116 5.75 -24.60 3.56
N GLY A 117 6.86 -24.99 2.91
CA GLY A 117 8.03 -24.13 2.71
C GLY A 117 7.74 -22.92 1.81
N LYS A 118 6.90 -23.09 0.79
CA LYS A 118 6.48 -21.99 -0.09
C LYS A 118 5.51 -21.05 0.64
N TRP A 119 4.65 -21.56 1.52
CA TRP A 119 3.85 -20.74 2.44
C TRP A 119 4.72 -19.87 3.35
N HIS A 120 5.73 -20.45 4.00
CA HIS A 120 6.68 -19.68 4.82
C HIS A 120 7.37 -18.58 4.00
N SER A 121 7.76 -18.89 2.76
CA SER A 121 8.40 -17.91 1.86
C SER A 121 7.45 -16.77 1.48
N LEU A 122 6.18 -17.08 1.20
CA LEU A 122 5.14 -16.10 0.90
C LEU A 122 4.86 -15.20 2.11
N ILE A 123 4.68 -15.78 3.30
CA ILE A 123 4.48 -15.04 4.54
C ILE A 123 5.67 -14.10 4.81
N LYS A 124 6.90 -14.60 4.65
CA LYS A 124 8.11 -13.79 4.78
C LYS A 124 8.15 -12.64 3.77
N ALA A 125 7.69 -12.86 2.54
CA ALA A 125 7.63 -11.82 1.51
C ALA A 125 6.59 -10.74 1.84
N LEU A 126 5.44 -11.10 2.40
CA LEU A 126 4.41 -10.15 2.85
C LEU A 126 4.86 -9.25 4.00
N CYS A 127 5.76 -9.74 4.86
CA CYS A 127 6.35 -8.95 5.94
C CYS A 127 7.43 -7.96 5.48
N LYS A 128 7.98 -8.14 4.28
CA LYS A 128 8.98 -7.20 3.77
C LYS A 128 8.29 -5.90 3.43
N LYS A 129 8.72 -4.81 4.06
CA LYS A 129 8.42 -3.47 3.54
C LYS A 129 9.03 -3.42 2.15
N GLU A 130 8.20 -3.25 1.11
CA GLU A 130 8.76 -2.90 -0.18
C GLU A 130 9.57 -1.63 0.04
N PRO A 131 10.84 -1.57 -0.42
CA PRO A 131 11.56 -0.31 -0.40
C PRO A 131 10.64 0.64 -1.13
N GLY A 132 10.18 1.69 -0.43
CA GLY A 132 9.42 2.74 -1.07
C GLY A 132 10.20 3.07 -2.33
N ARG A 133 9.56 2.98 -3.50
CA ARG A 133 10.17 3.56 -4.69
C ARG A 133 10.26 5.03 -4.33
N GLY A 134 11.40 5.44 -3.77
CA GLY A 134 11.76 6.84 -3.62
C GLY A 134 11.45 7.40 -4.99
N SER A 135 10.57 8.40 -5.01
CA SER A 135 10.02 8.98 -6.23
C SER A 135 11.15 9.06 -7.23
N MET A 136 11.21 8.13 -8.19
CA MET A 136 12.25 8.19 -9.19
C MET A 136 11.87 9.47 -9.93
N PRO A 137 12.66 10.54 -9.80
CA PRO A 137 12.24 11.81 -10.34
C PRO A 137 11.97 11.62 -11.82
N ASN A 138 10.88 12.20 -12.29
CA ASN A 138 10.39 12.02 -13.65
C ASN A 138 11.58 12.12 -14.63
N PRO A 139 11.87 11.05 -15.41
CA PRO A 139 13.06 11.00 -16.28
C PRO A 139 13.09 12.13 -17.32
N CYS A 140 11.95 12.78 -17.57
CA CYS A 140 11.87 13.93 -18.46
C CYS A 140 12.57 15.20 -17.90
N PHE A 141 12.88 15.26 -16.60
CA PHE A 141 13.58 16.41 -15.99
C PHE A 141 15.09 16.18 -15.79
N PHE A 142 15.57 14.93 -15.91
CA PHE A 142 16.95 14.56 -15.64
C PHE A 142 17.51 13.79 -16.85
N THR A 143 17.91 14.50 -17.89
CA THR A 143 18.43 13.93 -19.15
C THR A 143 19.95 13.67 -19.12
N GLY A 144 20.54 13.44 -17.96
CA GLY A 144 21.99 13.25 -17.80
C GLY A 144 22.33 12.21 -16.73
N ASP A 145 23.58 11.74 -16.73
CA ASP A 145 24.13 10.82 -15.73
C ASP A 145 24.32 11.54 -14.38
N TYR A 146 23.22 11.84 -13.70
CA TYR A 146 23.25 12.44 -12.37
C TYR A 146 23.30 11.34 -11.32
N ARG A 147 24.46 11.21 -10.65
CA ARG A 147 24.54 10.45 -9.39
C ARG A 147 23.94 11.32 -8.28
N VAL A 148 22.84 10.88 -7.69
CA VAL A 148 22.27 11.54 -6.51
C VAL A 148 23.17 11.20 -5.32
N GLU A 149 24.00 12.16 -4.90
CA GLU A 149 24.75 12.04 -3.67
C GLU A 149 23.83 12.27 -2.47
N ILE A 150 24.02 11.46 -1.42
CA ILE A 150 23.28 11.59 -0.17
C ILE A 150 23.68 12.93 0.45
N ALA A 151 22.71 13.82 0.63
CA ALA A 151 22.96 15.12 1.27
C ALA A 151 23.40 14.92 2.73
N ASN A 152 24.36 15.73 3.16
CA ASN A 152 24.80 15.73 4.55
C ASN A 152 23.65 16.14 5.49
N PRO A 153 23.51 15.48 6.65
CA PRO A 153 22.46 15.80 7.60
C PRO A 153 22.66 17.21 8.17
N LEU A 154 21.65 18.07 8.00
CA LEU A 154 21.59 19.38 8.65
C LEU A 154 21.37 19.18 10.15
N ARG A 155 22.35 19.57 10.96
CA ARG A 155 22.19 19.66 12.42
C ARG A 155 21.71 21.07 12.75
N LEU A 156 20.46 21.20 13.15
CA LEU A 156 19.92 22.43 13.71
C LEU A 156 20.28 22.49 15.19
N GLN A 157 21.12 23.45 15.58
CA GLN A 157 21.27 23.83 16.98
C GLN A 157 20.20 24.87 17.29
N LEU A 158 19.28 24.52 18.19
CA LEU A 158 18.30 25.44 18.74
C LEU A 158 18.92 26.05 20.00
N GLU A 159 19.27 27.33 19.93
CA GLU A 159 19.63 28.10 21.12
C GLU A 159 18.35 28.39 21.90
N ALA A 160 18.25 27.81 23.10
CA ALA A 160 17.19 28.14 24.04
C ALA A 160 17.53 29.49 24.67
N ASN A 161 16.82 30.55 24.30
CA ASN A 161 16.78 31.77 25.10
C ASN A 161 15.97 31.47 26.37
N ILE A 162 16.68 31.39 27.51
CA ILE A 162 16.09 31.40 28.86
C ILE A 162 15.81 32.85 29.24
#